data_AF-A5BWB8-F1
#
_entry.id   AF-A5BWB8-F1
#
_cell.length_a   1.000
_cell.length_b   1.000
_cell.length_c   1.000
_cell.angle_alpha   90.00
_cell.angle_beta   90.00
_cell.angle_gamma   90.00
#
_symmetry.space_group_name_H-M   'P 1'
#
loop_
_entity.id
_entity.type
_entity.pdbx_description
1 polymer ?
#
loop_
_entity_poly.entity_id
_entity_poly.type
_entity_poly.pdbx_seq_one_letter_code
_entity_poly.pdbx_strand_id
1 'polypeptide(L)'
;MAWELMNEPRCTSDPSGRTIQAWIMEMASFVKSIDRNHLLEAGLEGFYGQTTPWRTRLNPGYYIGTDFIANNRIRGIDFATVHSYPDQWLSGSNEQSQLSFLNNWLGAHIQDAQNILRKPVLLTEFGKSWKDPGFSTYQRDQLFNTVYNQIYSSARRGGAAAGGLFWQLLTEGMDSFRDGYDIVLSESPSTANVIAQQSRKIDQIRKIFARMRNMTKWKSARASRRAEWLARNRSKRIGN
;
A
#
# COMPACT_ATOMS: atom_id res chain seq x y z
N MET A 1 6.77 -9.88 8.25
CA MET A 1 6.26 -9.12 7.10
C MET A 1 7.14 -7.91 6.87
N ALA A 2 7.09 -6.92 7.76
CA ALA A 2 7.97 -5.77 7.73
C ALA A 2 8.15 -5.19 9.14
N TRP A 3 9.21 -4.42 9.35
CA TRP A 3 9.28 -3.39 10.39
C TRP A 3 8.67 -2.09 9.84
N GLU A 4 8.07 -1.29 10.73
CA GLU A 4 7.66 0.10 10.50
C GLU A 4 8.55 1.02 11.33
N LEU A 5 9.04 2.11 10.76
CA LEU A 5 9.90 3.04 11.51
C LEU A 5 9.13 3.84 12.56
N MET A 6 7.99 4.42 12.20
CA MET A 6 7.16 5.24 13.07
C MET A 6 5.78 5.39 12.45
N ASN A 7 4.72 5.27 13.26
CA ASN A 7 3.37 5.59 12.81
C ASN A 7 3.21 7.10 12.56
N GLU A 8 2.78 7.48 11.36
CA GLU A 8 2.43 8.84 10.95
C GLU A 8 3.47 9.92 11.34
N PRO A 9 4.75 9.79 10.94
CA PRO A 9 5.77 10.75 11.34
C PRO A 9 5.47 12.11 10.72
N ARG A 10 5.37 13.15 11.56
CA ARG A 10 5.20 14.55 11.14
C ARG A 10 6.30 15.43 11.72
N CYS A 11 6.79 16.38 10.93
CA CYS A 11 7.76 17.40 11.33
C CYS A 11 7.32 18.77 10.82
N THR A 12 6.30 19.31 11.48
CA THR A 12 5.69 20.61 11.10
C THR A 12 6.63 21.80 11.31
N SER A 13 7.68 21.64 12.14
CA SER A 13 8.73 22.64 12.33
C SER A 13 9.71 22.74 11.15
N ASP A 14 9.81 21.70 10.30
CA ASP A 14 10.61 21.71 9.08
C ASP A 14 9.78 21.28 7.86
N PRO A 15 9.00 22.20 7.27
CA PRO A 15 8.18 21.91 6.09
C PRO A 15 9.02 21.67 4.81
N SER A 16 10.35 21.87 4.84
CA SER A 16 11.22 21.46 3.73
C SER A 16 11.33 19.93 3.62
N GLY A 17 11.01 19.21 4.70
CA GLY A 17 11.06 17.76 4.81
C GLY A 17 12.47 17.16 4.90
N ARG A 18 13.50 18.00 5.01
CA ARG A 18 14.89 17.56 5.13
C ARG A 18 15.14 16.82 6.43
N THR A 19 14.53 17.26 7.53
CA THR A 19 14.67 16.62 8.84
C THR A 19 14.13 15.19 8.83
N ILE A 20 12.90 14.97 8.37
CA ILE A 20 12.33 13.61 8.24
C ILE A 20 13.12 12.78 7.23
N GLN A 21 13.53 13.36 6.09
CA GLN A 21 14.32 12.63 5.10
C GLN A 21 15.63 12.10 5.69
N ALA A 22 16.36 12.91 6.46
CA ALA A 22 17.60 12.50 7.11
C ALA A 22 17.34 11.41 8.16
N TRP A 23 16.30 11.60 8.99
CA TRP A 23 15.93 10.64 10.03
C TRP A 23 15.54 9.26 9.45
N ILE A 24 14.68 9.21 8.42
CA ILE A 24 14.31 7.95 7.76
C ILE A 24 15.56 7.29 7.15
N MET A 25 16.47 8.06 6.57
CA MET A 25 17.69 7.53 5.96
C MET A 25 18.60 6.85 7.00
N GLU A 26 18.79 7.51 8.14
CA GLU A 26 19.57 6.98 9.26
C GLU A 26 18.92 5.72 9.85
N MET A 27 17.64 5.80 10.22
CA MET A 27 16.95 4.70 10.89
C MET A 27 16.73 3.50 9.98
N ALA A 28 16.47 3.71 8.69
CA ALA A 28 16.38 2.61 7.75
C ALA A 28 17.71 1.87 7.58
N SER A 29 18.83 2.61 7.56
CA SER A 29 20.17 2.00 7.55
C SER A 29 20.42 1.21 8.83
N PHE A 30 20.08 1.78 9.98
CA PHE A 30 20.24 1.14 11.28
C PHE A 30 19.44 -0.16 11.40
N VAL A 31 18.13 -0.14 11.10
CA VAL A 31 17.29 -1.35 11.14
C VAL A 31 17.83 -2.42 10.19
N LYS A 32 18.22 -2.06 8.95
CA LYS A 32 18.80 -3.01 7.99
C LYS A 32 20.21 -3.50 8.35
N SER A 33 20.90 -2.84 9.28
CA SER A 33 22.16 -3.33 9.82
C SER A 33 21.94 -4.49 10.81
N ILE A 34 20.80 -4.49 11.51
CA ILE A 34 20.41 -5.50 12.49
C ILE A 34 19.65 -6.64 11.82
N ASP A 35 18.69 -6.30 10.95
CA ASP A 35 17.79 -7.25 10.30
C ASP A 35 17.70 -7.02 8.79
N ARG A 36 18.26 -7.97 8.04
CA ARG A 36 18.23 -7.99 6.56
C ARG A 36 17.20 -8.96 5.99
N ASN A 37 16.50 -9.70 6.85
CA ASN A 37 15.53 -10.71 6.43
C ASN A 37 14.14 -10.11 6.26
N HIS A 38 13.77 -9.17 7.13
CA HIS A 38 12.46 -8.52 7.08
C HIS A 38 12.44 -7.30 6.15
N LEU A 39 11.27 -7.05 5.56
CA LEU A 39 11.03 -5.79 4.84
C LEU A 39 10.99 -4.62 5.84
N LEU A 40 11.10 -3.40 5.33
CA LEU A 40 11.01 -2.17 6.10
C LEU A 40 10.20 -1.14 5.32
N GLU A 41 9.31 -0.44 6.01
CA GLU A 41 8.68 0.77 5.52
C GLU A 41 8.71 1.89 6.58
N ALA A 42 8.28 3.09 6.20
CA ALA A 42 8.52 4.32 6.98
C ALA A 42 7.33 4.76 7.85
N GLY A 43 6.15 4.19 7.67
CA GLY A 43 4.87 4.49 8.34
C GLY A 43 4.23 5.80 7.87
N LEU A 44 4.38 6.13 6.58
CA LEU A 44 3.93 7.43 6.06
C LEU A 44 2.43 7.41 5.76
N GLU A 45 1.78 8.52 6.11
CA GLU A 45 0.40 8.80 5.66
C GLU A 45 0.31 9.03 4.15
N GLY A 46 1.41 9.49 3.53
CA GLY A 46 1.52 9.66 2.07
C GLY A 46 1.59 11.11 1.57
N PHE A 47 1.70 12.12 2.43
CA PHE A 47 1.78 13.51 1.95
C PHE A 47 2.97 13.76 1.02
N TYR A 48 2.68 14.44 -0.10
CA TYR A 48 3.70 14.87 -1.05
C TYR A 48 4.42 16.11 -0.54
N GLY A 49 5.73 16.15 -0.76
CA GLY A 49 6.58 17.26 -0.37
C GLY A 49 7.12 18.05 -1.56
N GLN A 50 8.15 18.84 -1.29
CA GLN A 50 8.73 19.79 -2.25
C GLN A 50 9.40 19.12 -3.46
N THR A 51 9.72 17.81 -3.41
CA THR A 51 10.33 17.13 -4.57
C THR A 51 9.32 16.82 -5.67
N THR A 52 8.02 16.89 -5.36
CA THR A 52 6.94 16.74 -6.34
C THR A 52 5.89 17.85 -6.20
N PRO A 53 6.22 19.12 -6.53
CA PRO A 53 5.30 20.25 -6.39
C PRO A 53 4.00 20.08 -7.19
N TRP A 54 4.05 19.36 -8.31
CA TRP A 54 2.83 19.08 -9.09
C TRP A 54 1.87 18.12 -8.38
N ARG A 55 2.33 17.32 -7.40
CA ARG A 55 1.49 16.42 -6.61
C ARG A 55 0.95 17.06 -5.33
N THR A 56 1.55 18.14 -4.81
CA THR A 56 1.13 18.75 -3.54
C THR A 56 -0.30 19.28 -3.55
N ARG A 57 -0.86 19.60 -4.73
CA ARG A 57 -2.28 19.91 -4.90
C ARG A 57 -3.25 18.79 -4.49
N LEU A 58 -2.75 17.57 -4.33
CA LEU A 58 -3.52 16.41 -3.85
C LEU A 58 -3.51 16.30 -2.32
N ASN A 59 -2.62 17.01 -1.63
CA ASN A 59 -2.65 17.07 -0.17
C ASN A 59 -3.90 17.86 0.29
N PRO A 60 -4.46 17.58 1.47
CA PRO A 60 -5.58 18.30 2.07
C PRO A 60 -5.25 19.74 2.55
N GLY A 61 -4.30 20.41 1.90
CA GLY A 61 -4.02 21.84 2.11
C GLY A 61 -2.91 22.20 3.11
N TYR A 62 -2.18 21.23 3.64
CA TYR A 62 -1.09 21.48 4.58
C TYR A 62 0.17 20.63 4.29
N TYR A 63 1.30 21.09 4.81
CA TYR A 63 2.61 20.44 4.70
C TYR A 63 3.05 19.93 6.08
N ILE A 64 3.27 18.62 6.20
CA ILE A 64 3.60 17.97 7.48
C ILE A 64 5.08 17.60 7.62
N GLY A 65 5.94 18.05 6.71
CA GLY A 65 7.37 17.73 6.72
C GLY A 65 7.74 16.36 6.13
N THR A 66 6.79 15.62 5.56
CA THR A 66 7.09 14.39 4.80
C THR A 66 7.09 14.66 3.30
N ASP A 67 7.71 13.74 2.54
CA ASP A 67 7.66 13.71 1.09
C ASP A 67 7.56 12.26 0.61
N PHE A 68 6.36 11.85 0.18
CA PHE A 68 6.09 10.48 -0.25
C PHE A 68 7.11 9.93 -1.25
N ILE A 69 7.60 10.73 -2.18
CA ILE A 69 8.53 10.26 -3.22
C ILE A 69 9.96 10.23 -2.69
N ALA A 70 10.43 11.29 -2.05
CA ALA A 70 11.80 11.35 -1.55
C ALA A 70 12.04 10.33 -0.43
N ASN A 71 11.11 10.22 0.51
CA ASN A 71 11.23 9.32 1.65
C ASN A 71 11.21 7.86 1.17
N ASN A 72 10.29 7.49 0.29
CA ASN A 72 10.22 6.11 -0.23
C ASN A 72 11.29 5.77 -1.28
N ARG A 73 12.11 6.73 -1.75
CA ARG A 73 13.29 6.45 -2.59
C ARG A 73 14.49 5.96 -1.80
N ILE A 74 14.50 6.13 -0.48
CA ILE A 74 15.56 5.64 0.40
C ILE A 74 15.73 4.13 0.18
N ARG A 75 16.99 3.69 -0.01
CA ARG A 75 17.31 2.30 -0.38
C ARG A 75 16.86 1.27 0.67
N GLY A 76 16.88 1.64 1.95
CA GLY A 76 16.47 0.77 3.04
C GLY A 76 14.95 0.55 3.14
N ILE A 77 14.15 1.39 2.49
CA ILE A 77 12.69 1.26 2.45
C ILE A 77 12.31 0.31 1.31
N ASP A 78 11.58 -0.77 1.58
CA ASP A 78 11.28 -1.80 0.60
C ASP A 78 9.93 -1.59 -0.11
N PHE A 79 8.97 -0.97 0.57
CA PHE A 79 7.66 -0.63 0.03
C PHE A 79 7.14 0.65 0.66
N ALA A 80 6.14 1.26 0.01
CA ALA A 80 5.53 2.48 0.47
C ALA A 80 4.22 2.21 1.22
N THR A 81 3.90 3.09 2.15
CA THR A 81 2.63 3.12 2.88
C THR A 81 1.90 4.42 2.61
N VAL A 82 0.57 4.36 2.71
CA VAL A 82 -0.35 5.46 2.54
C VAL A 82 -1.49 5.24 3.52
N HIS A 83 -1.96 6.31 4.16
CA HIS A 83 -3.16 6.33 4.99
C HIS A 83 -4.24 7.16 4.26
N SER A 84 -5.50 7.04 4.68
CA SER A 84 -6.55 7.95 4.20
C SER A 84 -7.71 8.08 5.17
N TYR A 85 -7.89 9.28 5.70
CA TYR A 85 -9.03 9.68 6.54
C TYR A 85 -9.71 10.93 5.97
N PRO A 86 -10.47 10.82 4.87
CA PRO A 86 -11.12 11.97 4.24
C PRO A 86 -12.09 12.73 5.17
N ASP A 87 -12.73 12.02 6.09
CA ASP A 87 -13.60 12.57 7.13
C ASP A 87 -12.85 13.52 8.08
N GLN A 88 -11.63 13.16 8.48
CA GLN A 88 -10.77 14.00 9.31
C GLN A 88 -10.11 15.13 8.50
N TRP A 89 -9.53 14.79 7.35
CA TRP A 89 -8.67 15.72 6.60
C TRP A 89 -9.46 16.78 5.83
N LEU A 90 -10.71 16.47 5.46
CA LEU A 90 -11.60 17.37 4.72
C LEU A 90 -12.85 17.68 5.54
N SER A 91 -12.68 17.91 6.84
CA SER A 91 -13.76 18.28 7.75
C SER A 91 -14.60 19.43 7.16
N GLY A 92 -15.92 19.26 7.14
CA GLY A 92 -16.88 20.19 6.53
C GLY A 92 -17.16 19.96 5.04
N SER A 93 -16.42 19.09 4.35
CA SER A 93 -16.76 18.65 2.99
C SER A 93 -17.87 17.61 3.00
N ASN A 94 -18.67 17.58 1.92
CA ASN A 94 -19.69 16.53 1.75
C ASN A 94 -19.07 15.18 1.36
N GLU A 95 -19.86 14.12 1.50
CA GLU A 95 -19.45 12.73 1.24
C GLU A 95 -18.90 12.53 -0.19
N GLN A 96 -19.50 13.16 -1.20
CA GLN A 96 -19.06 13.03 -2.59
C GLN A 96 -17.66 13.62 -2.80
N SER A 97 -17.37 14.76 -2.17
CA SER A 97 -16.04 15.38 -2.20
C SER A 97 -15.02 14.51 -1.47
N GLN A 98 -15.38 13.94 -0.32
CA GLN A 98 -14.51 13.03 0.45
C GLN A 98 -14.15 11.76 -0.34
N LEU A 99 -15.14 11.10 -0.96
CA LEU A 99 -14.92 9.94 -1.83
C LEU A 99 -14.11 10.29 -3.08
N SER A 100 -14.34 11.47 -3.67
CA SER A 100 -13.58 11.93 -4.84
C SER A 100 -12.12 12.19 -4.48
N PHE A 101 -11.87 12.80 -3.32
CA PHE A 101 -10.52 12.94 -2.77
C PHE A 101 -9.86 11.58 -2.57
N LEU A 102 -10.51 10.65 -1.87
CA LEU A 102 -10.00 9.30 -1.63
C LEU A 102 -9.59 8.62 -2.94
N ASN A 103 -10.48 8.62 -3.94
CA ASN A 103 -10.20 7.97 -5.21
C ASN A 103 -8.99 8.59 -5.94
N ASN A 104 -8.86 9.92 -5.92
CA ASN A 104 -7.72 10.64 -6.52
C ASN A 104 -6.43 10.40 -5.74
N TRP A 105 -6.51 10.42 -4.40
CA TRP A 105 -5.41 10.16 -3.48
C TRP A 105 -4.82 8.77 -3.75
N LEU A 106 -5.64 7.72 -3.72
CA LEU A 106 -5.21 6.35 -3.98
C LEU A 106 -4.66 6.19 -5.39
N GLY A 107 -5.36 6.71 -6.40
CA GLY A 107 -4.95 6.60 -7.79
C GLY A 107 -3.56 7.21 -8.04
N ALA A 108 -3.29 8.39 -7.46
CA ALA A 108 -2.00 9.05 -7.59
C ALA A 108 -0.86 8.27 -6.92
N HIS A 109 -1.06 7.82 -5.68
CA HIS A 109 -0.04 7.06 -4.96
C HIS A 109 0.27 5.73 -5.63
N ILE A 110 -0.74 5.01 -6.12
CA ILE A 110 -0.54 3.76 -6.85
C ILE A 110 0.26 4.01 -8.14
N GLN A 111 -0.05 5.09 -8.87
CA GLN A 111 0.69 5.45 -10.09
C GLN A 111 2.14 5.81 -9.78
N ASP A 112 2.39 6.58 -8.73
CA ASP A 112 3.74 7.02 -8.40
C ASP A 112 4.57 5.87 -7.80
N ALA A 113 3.96 5.00 -6.99
CA ALA A 113 4.60 3.77 -6.53
C ALA A 113 5.01 2.87 -7.71
N GLN A 114 4.12 2.71 -8.69
CA GLN A 114 4.37 1.90 -9.89
C GLN A 114 5.47 2.50 -10.78
N ASN A 115 5.34 3.78 -11.12
CA ASN A 115 6.09 4.37 -12.24
C ASN A 115 7.35 5.11 -11.79
N ILE A 116 7.33 5.67 -10.58
CA ILE A 116 8.42 6.49 -10.04
C ILE A 116 9.26 5.67 -9.05
N LEU A 117 8.62 5.10 -8.03
CA LEU A 117 9.33 4.37 -6.97
C LEU A 117 9.75 2.97 -7.43
N ARG A 118 8.93 2.34 -8.30
CA ARG A 118 9.04 0.92 -8.67
C ARG A 118 9.05 0.01 -7.43
N LYS A 119 8.24 0.37 -6.44
CA LYS A 119 8.07 -0.36 -5.17
C LYS A 119 6.58 -0.67 -4.97
N PRO A 120 6.24 -1.74 -4.24
CA PRO A 120 4.86 -1.96 -3.82
C PRO A 120 4.37 -0.79 -2.97
N VAL A 121 3.05 -0.58 -2.97
CA VAL A 121 2.38 0.32 -2.03
C VAL A 121 1.23 -0.40 -1.34
N LEU A 122 1.12 -0.19 -0.03
CA LEU A 122 0.02 -0.68 0.80
C LEU A 122 -0.77 0.52 1.33
N LEU A 123 -2.10 0.40 1.37
CA LEU A 123 -2.94 1.35 2.09
C LEU A 123 -3.10 0.84 3.53
N THR A 124 -2.26 1.30 4.44
CA THR A 124 -2.11 0.70 5.78
C THR A 124 -3.07 1.22 6.82
N GLU A 125 -3.74 2.34 6.54
CA GLU A 125 -4.87 2.80 7.33
C GLU A 125 -5.93 3.48 6.47
N PHE A 126 -7.19 3.16 6.75
CA PHE A 126 -8.37 3.84 6.23
C PHE A 126 -9.59 3.44 7.07
N GLY A 127 -10.56 4.33 7.18
CA GLY A 127 -11.79 4.07 7.92
C GLY A 127 -12.87 5.12 7.66
N LYS A 128 -14.07 4.88 8.20
CA LYS A 128 -15.16 5.86 8.26
C LYS A 128 -15.76 5.86 9.67
N SER A 129 -15.69 7.00 10.33
CA SER A 129 -16.12 7.13 11.72
C SER A 129 -17.64 7.04 11.86
N TRP A 130 -18.14 6.19 12.77
CA TRP A 130 -19.55 6.18 13.16
C TRP A 130 -19.96 7.39 13.99
N LYS A 131 -18.97 8.18 14.47
CA LYS A 131 -19.20 9.42 15.22
C LYS A 131 -19.52 10.61 14.32
N ASP A 132 -19.32 10.48 13.01
CA ASP A 132 -19.62 11.55 12.06
C ASP A 132 -21.13 11.84 11.98
N PRO A 133 -21.53 13.13 11.92
CA PRO A 133 -22.93 13.49 11.72
C PRO A 133 -23.50 12.87 10.43
N GLY A 134 -24.64 12.18 10.56
CA GLY A 134 -25.29 11.54 9.42
C GLY A 134 -24.60 10.24 8.95
N PHE A 135 -23.73 9.66 9.78
CA PHE A 135 -23.13 8.36 9.50
C PHE A 135 -24.17 7.30 9.16
N SER A 136 -23.83 6.49 8.17
CA SER A 136 -24.50 5.23 7.87
C SER A 136 -23.45 4.18 7.51
N THR A 137 -23.76 2.91 7.79
CA THR A 137 -22.91 1.80 7.37
C THR A 137 -22.71 1.77 5.86
N TYR A 138 -23.67 2.28 5.07
CA TYR A 138 -23.53 2.43 3.63
C TYR A 138 -22.33 3.31 3.23
N GLN A 139 -22.11 4.46 3.89
CA GLN A 139 -20.95 5.33 3.61
C GLN A 139 -19.63 4.61 3.91
N ARG A 140 -19.56 3.89 5.05
CA ARG A 140 -18.41 3.05 5.38
C ARG A 140 -18.16 2.00 4.30
N ASP A 141 -19.20 1.28 3.89
CA ASP A 141 -19.08 0.24 2.87
C ASP A 141 -18.69 0.83 1.51
N GLN A 142 -19.14 2.03 1.15
CA GLN A 142 -18.71 2.74 -0.07
C GLN A 142 -17.22 3.13 -0.02
N LEU A 143 -16.74 3.64 1.12
CA LEU A 143 -15.33 3.96 1.32
C LEU A 143 -14.47 2.69 1.18
N PHE A 144 -14.86 1.59 1.85
CA PHE A 144 -14.16 0.31 1.79
C PHE A 144 -14.15 -0.26 0.36
N ASN A 145 -15.30 -0.22 -0.33
CA ASN A 145 -15.37 -0.65 -1.72
C ASN A 145 -14.47 0.20 -2.64
N THR A 146 -14.40 1.51 -2.43
CA THR A 146 -13.52 2.40 -3.22
C THR A 146 -12.04 2.00 -3.06
N VAL A 147 -11.59 1.83 -1.81
CA VAL A 147 -10.24 1.35 -1.48
C VAL A 147 -9.95 0.00 -2.12
N TYR A 148 -10.82 -0.99 -1.87
CA TYR A 148 -10.62 -2.36 -2.32
C TYR A 148 -10.68 -2.51 -3.84
N ASN A 149 -11.52 -1.72 -4.51
CA ASN A 149 -11.57 -1.68 -5.97
C ASN A 149 -10.30 -1.11 -6.59
N GLN A 150 -9.71 -0.06 -6.01
CA GLN A 150 -8.41 0.48 -6.44
C GLN A 150 -7.29 -0.55 -6.28
N ILE A 151 -7.19 -1.17 -5.10
CA ILE A 151 -6.20 -2.22 -4.81
C ILE A 151 -6.37 -3.39 -5.78
N TYR A 152 -7.59 -3.93 -5.90
CA TYR A 152 -7.88 -5.07 -6.78
C TYR A 152 -7.57 -4.73 -8.25
N SER A 153 -7.94 -3.54 -8.71
CA SER A 153 -7.71 -3.11 -10.10
C SER A 153 -6.23 -2.98 -10.45
N SER A 154 -5.40 -2.57 -9.49
CA SER A 154 -3.94 -2.56 -9.64
C SER A 154 -3.40 -4.00 -9.58
N ALA A 155 -3.69 -4.74 -8.51
CA ALA A 155 -3.18 -6.08 -8.25
C ALA A 155 -3.51 -7.07 -9.38
N ARG A 156 -4.73 -7.06 -9.94
CA ARG A 156 -5.14 -7.98 -11.00
C ARG A 156 -4.33 -7.86 -12.28
N ARG A 157 -3.64 -6.72 -12.48
CA ARG A 157 -2.75 -6.45 -13.62
C ARG A 157 -1.27 -6.54 -13.26
N GLY A 158 -0.94 -7.01 -12.05
CA GLY A 158 0.43 -7.04 -11.54
C GLY A 158 0.97 -5.66 -11.17
N GLY A 159 0.09 -4.72 -10.86
CA GLY A 159 0.45 -3.36 -10.45
C GLY A 159 0.97 -3.27 -9.00
N ALA A 160 1.40 -2.08 -8.61
CA ALA A 160 2.10 -1.82 -7.35
C ALA A 160 1.23 -1.91 -6.09
N ALA A 161 -0.10 -1.79 -6.19
CA ALA A 161 -0.95 -1.84 -5.00
C ALA A 161 -1.06 -3.30 -4.52
N ALA A 162 -0.46 -3.59 -3.37
CA ALA A 162 -0.27 -4.96 -2.91
C ALA A 162 -1.23 -5.38 -1.78
N GLY A 163 -1.96 -4.45 -1.18
CA GLY A 163 -2.93 -4.74 -0.13
C GLY A 163 -3.45 -3.49 0.56
N GLY A 164 -4.33 -3.70 1.53
CA GLY A 164 -4.80 -2.67 2.43
C GLY A 164 -5.19 -3.22 3.80
N LEU A 165 -5.05 -2.40 4.82
CA LEU A 165 -5.36 -2.68 6.22
C LEU A 165 -6.32 -1.58 6.69
N PHE A 166 -7.52 -1.96 7.10
CA PHE A 166 -8.49 -1.00 7.61
C PHE A 166 -8.19 -0.70 9.08
N TRP A 167 -8.52 0.51 9.51
CA TRP A 167 -8.48 0.93 10.91
C TRP A 167 -9.91 0.95 11.45
N GLN A 168 -10.25 0.22 12.52
CA GLN A 168 -9.48 -0.86 13.15
C GLN A 168 -10.40 -2.03 13.51
N LEU A 169 -9.81 -3.22 13.67
CA LEU A 169 -10.56 -4.39 14.12
C LEU A 169 -10.62 -4.39 15.65
N LEU A 170 -11.84 -4.45 16.20
CA LEU A 170 -12.07 -4.79 17.61
C LEU A 170 -12.83 -6.11 17.71
N THR A 171 -12.84 -6.69 18.91
CA THR A 171 -13.62 -7.88 19.26
C THR A 171 -14.67 -7.55 20.30
N GLU A 172 -15.68 -8.43 20.45
CA GLU A 172 -16.75 -8.26 21.43
C GLU A 172 -16.20 -8.04 22.85
N GLY A 173 -16.79 -7.10 23.59
CA GLY A 173 -16.36 -6.73 24.95
C GLY A 173 -15.20 -5.73 25.02
N MET A 174 -14.72 -5.20 23.88
CA MET A 174 -13.68 -4.16 23.84
C MET A 174 -14.25 -2.73 23.75
N ASP A 175 -15.45 -2.49 24.27
CA ASP A 175 -16.17 -1.22 24.08
C ASP A 175 -15.40 0.02 24.55
N SER A 176 -14.54 -0.12 25.57
CA SER A 176 -13.68 0.96 26.06
C SER A 176 -12.60 1.42 25.09
N PHE A 177 -12.32 0.66 24.03
CA PHE A 177 -11.32 0.98 23.01
C PHE A 177 -11.93 1.55 21.73
N ARG A 178 -13.25 1.71 21.65
CA ARG A 178 -13.95 2.21 20.45
C ARG A 178 -13.59 3.68 20.20
N ASP A 179 -12.89 3.94 19.11
CA ASP A 179 -12.48 5.28 18.69
C ASP A 179 -13.44 5.92 17.68
N GLY A 180 -14.41 5.17 17.15
CA GLY A 180 -15.31 5.63 16.08
C GLY A 180 -15.10 4.88 14.76
N TYR A 181 -13.91 4.33 14.53
CA TYR A 181 -13.55 3.63 13.31
C TYR A 181 -13.62 2.11 13.45
N ASP A 182 -13.76 1.64 14.69
CA ASP A 182 -13.85 0.24 15.03
C ASP A 182 -14.85 -0.55 14.18
N ILE A 183 -14.43 -1.75 13.81
CA ILE A 183 -15.25 -2.78 13.18
C ILE A 183 -15.18 -4.01 14.08
N VAL A 184 -16.29 -4.32 14.74
CA VAL A 184 -16.53 -5.64 15.33
C VAL A 184 -17.25 -6.47 14.27
N LEU A 185 -16.62 -7.53 13.76
CA LEU A 185 -17.11 -8.26 12.57
C LEU A 185 -18.50 -8.88 12.76
N SER A 186 -18.83 -9.35 13.96
CA SER A 186 -20.14 -9.89 14.31
C SER A 186 -21.24 -8.82 14.36
N GLU A 187 -20.89 -7.58 14.68
CA GLU A 187 -21.81 -6.43 14.78
C GLU A 187 -21.96 -5.67 13.45
N SER A 188 -21.02 -5.86 12.51
CA SER A 188 -20.95 -5.13 11.22
C SER A 188 -21.01 -6.07 10.01
N PRO A 189 -22.11 -6.83 9.81
CA PRO A 189 -22.15 -7.91 8.81
C PRO A 189 -21.97 -7.42 7.36
N SER A 190 -22.44 -6.22 7.01
CA SER A 190 -22.26 -5.68 5.65
C SER A 190 -20.80 -5.35 5.36
N THR A 191 -20.14 -4.63 6.28
CA THR A 191 -18.71 -4.29 6.16
C THR A 191 -17.83 -5.55 6.24
N ALA A 192 -18.15 -6.50 7.13
CA ALA A 192 -17.48 -7.79 7.21
C ALA A 192 -17.56 -8.56 5.88
N ASN A 193 -18.71 -8.51 5.21
CA ASN A 193 -18.87 -9.12 3.88
C ASN A 193 -18.02 -8.39 2.80
N VAL A 194 -17.95 -7.05 2.81
CA VAL A 194 -17.06 -6.29 1.91
C VAL A 194 -15.59 -6.70 2.09
N ILE A 195 -15.13 -6.79 3.34
CA ILE A 195 -13.77 -7.26 3.70
C ILE A 195 -13.55 -8.68 3.19
N ALA A 196 -14.45 -9.62 3.51
CA ALA A 196 -14.32 -11.02 3.12
C ALA A 196 -14.29 -11.21 1.59
N GLN A 197 -15.10 -10.45 0.86
CA GLN A 197 -15.09 -10.47 -0.61
C GLN A 197 -13.75 -9.99 -1.17
N GLN A 198 -13.19 -8.92 -0.62
CA GLN A 198 -11.87 -8.44 -1.03
C GLN A 198 -10.79 -9.49 -0.76
N SER A 199 -10.77 -10.08 0.43
CA SER A 199 -9.77 -11.10 0.78
C SER A 199 -9.81 -12.28 -0.19
N ARG A 200 -11.01 -12.74 -0.59
CA ARG A 200 -11.17 -13.80 -1.60
C ARG A 200 -10.65 -13.38 -2.97
N LYS A 201 -10.96 -12.16 -3.43
CA LYS A 201 -10.49 -11.61 -4.71
C LYS A 201 -8.97 -11.56 -4.78
N ILE A 202 -8.31 -11.08 -3.71
CA ILE A 202 -6.85 -10.97 -3.66
C ILE A 202 -6.18 -12.35 -3.56
N ASP A 203 -6.75 -13.30 -2.80
CA ASP A 203 -6.23 -14.68 -2.76
C ASP A 203 -6.29 -15.37 -4.14
N GLN A 204 -7.37 -15.14 -4.91
CA GLN A 204 -7.47 -15.64 -6.27
C GLN A 204 -6.38 -15.06 -7.17
N ILE A 205 -6.14 -13.74 -7.11
CA ILE A 205 -5.04 -13.10 -7.84
C ILE A 205 -3.69 -13.72 -7.47
N ARG A 206 -3.42 -13.90 -6.17
CA ARG A 206 -2.19 -14.53 -5.67
C ARG A 206 -1.98 -15.92 -6.28
N LYS A 207 -3.04 -16.75 -6.29
CA LYS A 207 -3.00 -18.10 -6.87
C LYS A 207 -2.74 -18.07 -8.37
N ILE A 208 -3.34 -17.13 -9.11
CA ILE A 208 -3.12 -16.96 -10.56
C ILE A 208 -1.65 -16.61 -10.84
N PHE A 209 -1.10 -15.59 -10.17
CA PHE A 209 0.29 -15.19 -10.37
C PHE A 209 1.29 -16.26 -9.94
N ALA A 210 1.00 -17.01 -8.87
CA ALA A 210 1.83 -18.14 -8.46
C ALA A 210 1.90 -19.23 -9.56
N ARG A 211 0.76 -19.56 -10.17
CA ARG A 211 0.69 -20.51 -11.30
C ARG A 211 1.45 -20.00 -12.52
N MET A 212 1.25 -18.73 -12.90
CA MET A 212 1.97 -18.10 -14.02
C MET A 212 3.48 -18.15 -13.81
N ARG A 213 3.96 -17.81 -12.61
CA ARG A 213 5.40 -17.88 -12.27
C ARG A 213 5.95 -19.29 -12.40
N ASN A 214 5.22 -20.30 -11.93
CA ASN A 214 5.63 -21.69 -12.04
C ASN A 214 5.70 -22.16 -13.50
N MET A 215 4.72 -21.77 -14.33
CA MET A 215 4.74 -22.06 -15.76
C MET A 215 5.95 -21.42 -16.46
N THR A 216 6.27 -20.16 -16.15
CA THR A 216 7.43 -19.47 -16.71
C THR A 216 8.73 -20.18 -16.32
N LYS A 217 8.92 -20.50 -15.03
CA LYS A 217 10.09 -21.27 -14.56
C LYS A 217 10.24 -22.60 -15.30
N TRP A 218 9.15 -23.31 -15.50
CA TRP A 218 9.17 -24.59 -16.19
C TRP A 218 9.50 -24.47 -17.68
N LYS A 219 8.96 -23.45 -18.37
CA LYS A 219 9.33 -23.14 -19.77
C LYS A 219 10.81 -22.79 -19.89
N SER A 220 11.35 -21.96 -19.00
CA SER A 220 12.78 -21.62 -18.97
C SER A 220 13.65 -22.87 -18.76
N ALA A 221 13.31 -23.71 -17.78
CA ALA A 221 14.06 -24.94 -17.51
C ALA A 221 14.05 -25.91 -18.70
N ARG A 222 12.92 -26.05 -19.40
CA ARG A 222 12.83 -26.85 -20.63
C ARG A 222 13.68 -26.28 -21.76
N ALA A 223 13.69 -24.96 -21.94
CA ALA A 223 14.50 -24.29 -22.95
C ALA A 223 16.01 -24.52 -22.69
N SER A 224 16.46 -24.35 -21.44
CA SER A 224 17.85 -24.62 -21.03
C SER A 224 18.25 -26.07 -21.29
N ARG A 225 17.43 -27.05 -20.87
CA ARG A 225 17.70 -28.48 -21.14
C ARG A 225 17.78 -28.80 -22.63
N ARG A 226 16.93 -28.21 -23.45
CA ARG A 226 16.96 -28.38 -24.91
C ARG A 226 18.22 -27.79 -25.52
N ALA A 227 18.65 -26.61 -25.06
CA ALA A 227 19.88 -25.97 -25.51
C ALA A 227 21.12 -26.79 -25.14
N GLU A 228 21.19 -27.31 -23.91
CA GLU A 228 22.26 -28.21 -23.48
C GLU A 228 22.32 -29.49 -24.31
N TRP A 229 21.17 -30.11 -24.59
CA TRP A 229 21.09 -31.30 -25.43
C TRP A 229 21.58 -31.04 -26.86
N LEU A 230 21.17 -29.91 -27.46
CA LEU A 230 21.63 -29.51 -28.80
C LEU A 230 23.15 -29.24 -28.82
N ALA A 231 23.68 -28.57 -27.80
CA ALA A 231 25.11 -28.29 -27.69
C ALA A 231 25.94 -29.58 -27.57
N ARG A 232 25.51 -30.53 -26.72
CA ARG A 232 26.15 -31.85 -26.57
C ARG A 232 26.14 -32.68 -27.85
N ASN A 233 25.10 -32.55 -28.66
CA ASN A 233 24.99 -33.30 -29.91
C ASN A 233 25.72 -32.64 -31.09
N ARG A 234 25.98 -31.33 -31.02
CA ARG A 234 26.86 -30.64 -31.98
C ARG A 234 28.33 -30.97 -31.74
N SER A 235 28.79 -31.03 -30.49
CA SER A 235 30.18 -31.39 -30.17
C SER A 235 30.55 -32.82 -30.56
N LYS A 236 29.58 -33.75 -30.58
CA LYS A 236 29.78 -35.13 -31.04
C LYS A 236 29.92 -35.30 -32.56
N ARG A 237 29.68 -34.27 -33.37
CA ARG A 237 29.71 -34.36 -34.85
C ARG A 237 31.02 -33.87 -35.50
N ILE A 238 32.03 -33.45 -34.73
CA ILE A 238 33.31 -32.91 -35.25
C ILE A 238 34.45 -33.95 -35.11
N GLY A 239 34.14 -35.23 -35.29
CA GLY A 239 35.14 -36.30 -35.30
C GLY A 239 34.93 -37.17 -36.52
N ASN A 240 35.55 -36.79 -37.63
CA ASN A 240 35.95 -37.60 -38.78
C ASN A 240 37.02 -36.83 -39.54
#